data_AF-A0A1Q6LCR7-F1
#
_entry.id   AF-A0A1Q6LCR7-F1
#
_cell.length_a   1.000
_cell.length_b   1.000
_cell.length_c   1.000
_cell.angle_alpha   90.00
_cell.angle_beta   90.00
_cell.angle_gamma   90.00
#
_symmetry.space_group_name_H-M   'P 1'
#
loop_
_entity.id
_entity.type
_entity.pdbx_description
1 polymer ?
#
loop_
_entity_poly.entity_id
_entity_poly.type
_entity_poly.pdbx_seq_one_letter_code
_entity_poly.pdbx_strand_id
1 'polypeptide(L)'
;MITKTRADKMKYSLSYGFVTNIAIRDNGSQVAFVAMNSKDARLQPKLYLMRVKDTEPYASFDLPGTQVLDIAYRGSSLYVVGSSFVSVVNGDKLETVLKNGEVQTVAYDYSASGDLVVAYSSYSNATQNTVARITAGGKVQKPFTVQGAIKDLSASGSRVAVLFADKIKIYKLSDGSVVHTADCTDAVRSITMMSSNVFVQRQSVIEKEETKS
;
A
#
# COMPACT_ATOMS: atom_id res chain seq x y z
N MET A 1 -25.75 26.61 4.02
CA MET A 1 -25.61 26.91 2.59
C MET A 1 -24.13 26.79 2.25
N ILE A 2 -23.69 25.67 1.64
CA ILE A 2 -22.31 25.53 1.15
C ILE A 2 -22.29 26.05 -0.27
N THR A 3 -21.93 27.31 -0.44
CA THR A 3 -21.66 27.90 -1.76
C THR A 3 -20.15 27.83 -1.98
N LYS A 4 -19.64 26.67 -2.41
CA LYS A 4 -18.30 26.57 -3.00
C LYS A 4 -18.49 26.44 -4.51
N THR A 5 -18.22 27.52 -5.23
CA THR A 5 -17.93 27.44 -6.67
C THR A 5 -16.81 26.42 -6.86
N ARG A 6 -17.12 25.34 -7.60
CA ARG A 6 -16.22 24.23 -7.93
C ARG A 6 -15.20 24.70 -8.98
N ALA A 7 -14.32 25.62 -8.59
CA ALA A 7 -13.26 26.12 -9.45
C ALA A 7 -12.16 25.06 -9.55
N ASP A 8 -11.82 24.68 -10.79
CA ASP A 8 -10.71 23.76 -11.06
C ASP A 8 -9.43 24.32 -10.46
N LYS A 9 -8.77 23.51 -9.62
CA LYS A 9 -7.52 23.90 -8.93
C LYS A 9 -6.28 23.49 -9.70
N MET A 10 -6.38 22.47 -10.54
CA MET A 10 -5.28 21.91 -11.32
C MET A 10 -5.85 21.17 -12.52
N LYS A 11 -5.19 21.32 -13.67
CA LYS A 11 -5.43 20.53 -14.88
C LYS A 11 -4.09 20.27 -15.53
N TYR A 12 -3.83 19.02 -15.90
CA TYR A 12 -2.60 18.63 -16.58
C TYR A 12 -2.93 17.65 -17.70
N SER A 13 -2.36 17.89 -18.87
CA SER A 13 -2.57 17.03 -20.04
C SER A 13 -1.37 16.09 -20.18
N LEU A 14 -1.62 14.79 -20.10
CA LEU A 14 -0.57 13.77 -20.15
C LEU A 14 -0.53 13.10 -21.52
N SER A 15 0.63 13.08 -22.17
CA SER A 15 0.87 12.40 -23.46
C SER A 15 1.60 11.05 -23.32
N TYR A 16 1.96 10.63 -22.11
CA TYR A 16 2.77 9.43 -21.87
C TYR A 16 1.96 8.13 -21.88
N GLY A 17 0.73 8.15 -21.35
CA GLY A 17 -0.06 6.94 -21.10
C GLY A 17 -1.27 7.24 -20.22
N PHE A 18 -1.81 6.23 -19.54
CA PHE A 18 -2.97 6.37 -18.68
C PHE A 18 -2.59 6.49 -17.21
N VAL A 19 -3.27 7.34 -16.46
CA VAL A 19 -3.04 7.49 -15.02
C VAL A 19 -3.67 6.32 -14.26
N THR A 20 -2.90 5.64 -13.42
CA THR A 20 -3.37 4.47 -12.63
C THR A 20 -3.55 4.78 -11.15
N ASN A 21 -2.76 5.72 -10.62
CA ASN A 21 -2.81 6.08 -9.20
C ASN A 21 -2.58 7.59 -9.05
N ILE A 22 -3.25 8.19 -8.07
CA ILE A 22 -3.13 9.61 -7.73
C ILE A 22 -3.07 9.72 -6.20
N ALA A 23 -2.15 10.53 -5.71
CA ALA A 23 -2.08 10.93 -4.30
C ALA A 23 -2.05 12.45 -4.21
N ILE A 24 -2.79 12.99 -3.25
CA ILE A 24 -2.78 14.41 -2.93
C ILE A 24 -2.20 14.54 -1.52
N ARG A 25 -1.24 15.44 -1.35
CA ARG A 25 -0.68 15.73 -0.02
C ARG A 25 -1.75 16.37 0.86
N ASP A 26 -1.76 16.09 2.16
CA ASP A 26 -2.84 16.49 3.09
C ASP A 26 -3.16 18.00 3.06
N ASN A 27 -2.15 18.83 2.82
CA ASN A 27 -2.31 20.29 2.71
C ASN A 27 -2.83 20.77 1.34
N GLY A 28 -3.09 19.85 0.41
CA GLY A 28 -3.57 20.11 -0.94
C GLY A 28 -2.59 20.84 -1.85
N SER A 29 -1.31 20.99 -1.47
CA SER A 29 -0.35 21.77 -2.27
C SER A 29 0.33 20.97 -3.38
N GLN A 30 0.37 19.65 -3.24
CA GLN A 30 1.10 18.74 -4.13
C GLN A 30 0.23 17.57 -4.53
N VAL A 31 0.40 17.15 -5.78
CA VAL A 31 -0.21 15.98 -6.37
C VAL A 31 0.91 15.12 -6.94
N ALA A 32 0.85 13.83 -6.63
CA ALA A 32 1.64 12.81 -7.29
C ALA A 32 0.71 11.92 -8.09
N PHE A 33 1.14 11.48 -9.26
CA PHE A 33 0.39 10.51 -10.04
C PHE A 33 1.33 9.57 -10.79
N VAL A 34 0.88 8.33 -10.93
CA VAL A 34 1.58 7.33 -11.76
C VAL A 34 0.86 7.21 -13.07
N ALA A 35 1.62 7.34 -14.15
CA ALA A 35 1.18 7.02 -15.49
C ALA A 35 1.77 5.68 -15.92
N MET A 36 0.97 4.88 -16.60
CA MET A 36 1.37 3.59 -17.13
C MET A 36 1.38 3.65 -18.66
N ASN A 37 2.48 3.17 -19.23
CA ASN A 37 2.59 2.84 -20.65
C ASN A 37 3.10 1.40 -20.80
N SER A 38 3.11 0.88 -22.01
CA SER A 38 3.76 -0.37 -22.35
C SER A 38 4.63 -0.22 -23.59
N LYS A 39 5.81 -0.82 -23.54
CA LYS A 39 6.73 -0.94 -24.67
C LYS A 39 7.30 -2.35 -24.67
N ASP A 40 7.33 -2.98 -25.84
CA ASP A 40 7.87 -4.34 -26.02
C ASP A 40 7.24 -5.37 -25.05
N ALA A 41 5.92 -5.27 -24.86
CA ALA A 41 5.12 -6.07 -23.92
C ALA A 41 5.55 -5.99 -22.44
N ARG A 42 6.29 -4.93 -22.06
CA ARG A 42 6.66 -4.64 -20.68
C ARG A 42 5.96 -3.38 -20.18
N LEU A 43 5.60 -3.37 -18.91
CA LEU A 43 5.05 -2.18 -18.25
C LEU A 43 6.15 -1.13 -18.10
N GLN A 44 5.78 0.13 -18.32
CA GLN A 44 6.62 1.30 -18.10
C GLN A 44 5.86 2.30 -17.22
N PRO A 45 5.81 2.04 -15.91
CA PRO A 45 5.25 2.99 -14.95
C PRO A 45 6.20 4.19 -14.80
N LYS A 46 5.62 5.40 -14.77
CA LYS A 46 6.33 6.65 -14.50
C LYS A 46 5.60 7.44 -13.43
N LEU A 47 6.32 7.82 -12.39
CA LEU A 47 5.83 8.72 -11.34
C LEU A 47 6.05 10.17 -11.77
N TYR A 48 5.04 11.01 -11.55
CA TYR A 48 5.12 12.46 -11.72
C TYR A 48 4.79 13.15 -10.40
N LEU A 49 5.56 14.18 -10.06
CA LEU A 49 5.31 15.04 -8.91
C LEU A 49 5.03 16.46 -9.39
N MET A 50 3.94 17.04 -8.93
CA MET A 50 3.46 18.33 -9.40
C MET A 50 2.92 19.16 -8.23
N ARG A 51 3.15 20.48 -8.25
CA ARG A 51 2.43 21.38 -7.34
C ARG A 51 1.12 21.77 -8.01
N VAL A 52 0.07 21.95 -7.21
CA VAL A 52 -1.28 22.27 -7.73
C VAL A 52 -1.31 23.55 -8.57
N LYS A 53 -0.41 24.50 -8.32
CA LYS A 53 -0.31 25.77 -9.05
C LYS A 53 0.62 25.72 -10.26
N ASP A 54 1.41 24.67 -10.40
CA ASP A 54 2.37 24.55 -11.49
C ASP A 54 1.63 24.08 -12.75
N THR A 55 2.15 24.39 -13.94
CA THR A 55 1.61 23.90 -15.23
C THR A 55 2.29 22.61 -15.67
N GLU A 56 3.44 22.29 -15.10
CA GLU A 56 4.26 21.12 -15.43
C GLU A 56 4.71 20.41 -14.14
N PRO A 57 5.00 19.09 -14.22
CA PRO A 57 5.61 18.36 -13.11
C PRO A 57 6.99 18.95 -12.76
N TYR A 58 7.28 19.11 -11.48
CA TYR A 58 8.61 19.56 -11.03
C TYR A 58 9.61 18.40 -10.94
N ALA A 59 9.14 17.16 -10.94
CA ALA A 59 9.98 15.97 -11.00
C ALA A 59 9.22 14.79 -11.62
N SER A 60 9.96 13.85 -12.20
CA SER A 60 9.41 12.58 -12.67
C SER A 60 10.45 11.46 -12.58
N PHE A 61 10.00 10.23 -12.36
CA PHE A 61 10.87 9.06 -12.21
C PHE A 61 10.32 7.88 -12.99
N ASP A 62 11.18 7.22 -13.76
CA ASP A 62 10.88 5.88 -14.25
C ASP A 62 10.87 4.92 -13.06
N LEU A 63 9.78 4.17 -12.91
CA LEU A 63 9.64 3.17 -11.86
C LEU A 63 10.02 1.78 -12.43
N PRO A 64 10.38 0.81 -11.57
CA PRO A 64 10.60 -0.57 -12.03
C PRO A 64 9.41 -1.08 -12.83
N GLY A 65 9.67 -1.75 -13.96
CA GLY A 65 8.68 -2.18 -14.98
C GLY A 65 7.66 -3.22 -14.53
N THR A 66 6.94 -2.92 -13.46
CA THR A 66 6.01 -3.76 -12.73
C THR A 66 4.79 -2.93 -12.31
N GLN A 67 3.74 -3.56 -11.80
CA GLN A 67 2.53 -2.83 -11.42
C GLN A 67 2.81 -1.93 -10.19
N VAL A 68 2.32 -0.70 -10.22
CA VAL A 68 2.18 0.12 -9.01
C VAL A 68 0.84 -0.19 -8.38
N LEU A 69 0.88 -0.64 -7.13
CA LEU A 69 -0.30 -1.00 -6.35
C LEU A 69 -0.91 0.25 -5.71
N ASP A 70 -0.09 1.11 -5.13
CA ASP A 70 -0.55 2.32 -4.45
C ASP A 70 0.53 3.42 -4.39
N ILE A 71 0.07 4.67 -4.28
CA ILE A 71 0.87 5.81 -3.87
C ILE A 71 0.14 6.60 -2.79
N ALA A 72 0.85 7.01 -1.75
CA ALA A 72 0.23 7.77 -0.67
C ALA A 72 1.20 8.76 -0.03
N TYR A 73 0.73 10.00 0.13
CA TYR A 73 1.44 10.99 0.93
C TYR A 73 1.24 10.70 2.42
N ARG A 74 2.33 10.80 3.18
CA ARG A 74 2.35 10.75 4.65
C ARG A 74 3.28 11.85 5.14
N GLY A 75 2.67 12.94 5.61
CA GLY A 75 3.42 14.17 5.91
C GLY A 75 4.05 14.78 4.66
N SER A 76 5.38 14.84 4.60
CA SER A 76 6.14 15.34 3.45
C SER A 76 6.57 14.28 2.45
N SER A 77 6.42 13.01 2.81
CA SER A 77 6.97 11.89 2.09
C SER A 77 5.87 11.21 1.28
N LEU A 78 6.23 10.69 0.12
CA LEU A 78 5.33 9.89 -0.72
C LEU A 78 5.83 8.45 -0.73
N TYR A 79 4.99 7.51 -0.34
CA TYR A 79 5.23 6.09 -0.57
C TYR A 79 4.79 5.69 -1.97
N VAL A 80 5.56 4.82 -2.59
CA VAL A 80 5.23 4.15 -3.85
C VAL A 80 5.35 2.65 -3.61
N VAL A 81 4.21 1.96 -3.58
CA VAL A 81 4.14 0.52 -3.37
C VAL A 81 3.92 -0.15 -4.71
N GLY A 82 4.94 -0.86 -5.20
CA GLY A 82 4.86 -1.71 -6.37
C GLY A 82 4.55 -3.17 -6.02
N SER A 83 4.24 -3.97 -7.03
CA SER A 83 4.07 -5.42 -6.87
C SER A 83 5.36 -6.12 -6.46
N SER A 84 6.52 -5.54 -6.76
CA SER A 84 7.83 -6.10 -6.44
C SER A 84 8.85 -5.07 -5.97
N PHE A 85 8.43 -3.87 -5.57
CA PHE A 85 9.33 -2.87 -5.02
C PHE A 85 8.58 -1.94 -4.07
N VAL A 86 9.32 -1.23 -3.22
CA VAL A 86 8.81 -0.09 -2.47
C VAL A 86 9.81 1.04 -2.58
N SER A 87 9.31 2.22 -2.91
CA SER A 87 10.10 3.46 -2.94
C SER A 87 9.49 4.53 -2.05
N VAL A 88 10.33 5.44 -1.57
CA VAL A 88 9.92 6.65 -0.85
C VAL A 88 10.46 7.86 -1.59
N VAL A 89 9.61 8.86 -1.79
CA VAL A 89 10.02 10.16 -2.31
C VAL A 89 10.03 11.18 -1.19
N ASN A 90 11.16 11.86 -1.04
CA ASN A 90 11.31 13.02 -0.17
C ASN A 90 11.70 14.23 -1.02
N GLY A 91 10.77 15.18 -1.18
CA GLY A 91 10.96 16.33 -2.07
C GLY A 91 10.91 15.92 -3.56
N ASP A 92 12.08 15.94 -4.20
CA ASP A 92 12.35 15.57 -5.60
C ASP A 92 13.33 14.39 -5.71
N LYS A 93 13.53 13.63 -4.64
CA LYS A 93 14.40 12.45 -4.61
C LYS A 93 13.59 11.20 -4.37
N LEU A 94 13.74 10.22 -5.26
CA LEU A 94 13.19 8.88 -5.12
C LEU A 94 14.26 7.92 -4.62
N GLU A 95 13.95 7.18 -3.56
CA GLU A 95 14.78 6.11 -3.02
C GLU A 95 14.00 4.79 -3.03
N THR A 96 14.55 3.75 -3.64
CA THR A 96 13.97 2.40 -3.61
C THR A 96 14.51 1.63 -2.42
N VAL A 97 13.64 1.43 -1.42
CA VAL A 97 13.98 0.86 -0.12
C VAL A 97 13.76 -0.65 -0.06
N LEU A 98 12.88 -1.18 -0.94
CA LEU A 98 12.76 -2.62 -1.24
C LEU A 98 12.81 -2.79 -2.76
N LYS A 99 13.74 -3.62 -3.26
CA LYS A 99 14.11 -3.64 -4.68
C LYS A 99 13.40 -4.73 -5.47
N ASN A 100 13.18 -4.42 -6.76
CA ASN A 100 12.68 -5.40 -7.73
C ASN A 100 13.60 -6.61 -7.85
N GLY A 101 13.00 -7.80 -7.85
CA GLY A 101 13.70 -9.08 -7.85
C GLY A 101 14.01 -9.64 -6.45
N GLU A 102 13.91 -8.82 -5.40
CA GLU A 102 14.13 -9.27 -4.01
C GLU A 102 12.81 -9.49 -3.25
N VAL A 103 11.75 -8.80 -3.67
CA VAL A 103 10.45 -8.80 -2.98
C VAL A 103 9.29 -9.01 -3.94
N GLN A 104 8.21 -9.59 -3.43
CA GLN A 104 6.87 -9.63 -4.02
C GLN A 104 5.89 -9.15 -2.95
N THR A 105 5.28 -8.00 -3.15
CA THR A 105 4.34 -7.40 -2.19
C THR A 105 3.10 -8.28 -2.07
N VAL A 106 2.77 -8.67 -0.85
CA VAL A 106 1.61 -9.52 -0.54
C VAL A 106 0.46 -8.71 0.02
N ALA A 107 0.74 -7.85 1.00
CA ALA A 107 -0.23 -6.94 1.60
C ALA A 107 0.49 -5.73 2.18
N TYR A 108 -0.20 -4.61 2.35
CA TYR A 108 0.36 -3.41 2.95
C TYR A 108 -0.73 -2.59 3.63
N ASP A 109 -0.33 -1.78 4.61
CA ASP A 109 -1.19 -0.80 5.27
C ASP A 109 -0.34 0.39 5.75
N TYR A 110 -0.99 1.52 6.00
CA TYR A 110 -0.36 2.69 6.59
C TYR A 110 -0.83 2.85 8.03
N SER A 111 0.13 2.83 8.95
CA SER A 111 -0.15 3.12 10.35
C SER A 111 -0.71 4.53 10.54
N ALA A 112 -1.41 4.77 11.66
CA ALA A 112 -1.88 6.11 12.03
C ALA A 112 -0.77 7.16 12.15
N SER A 113 0.47 6.74 12.44
CA SER A 113 1.66 7.63 12.43
C SER A 113 2.16 7.98 11.04
N GLY A 114 1.61 7.35 10.00
CA GLY A 114 1.98 7.55 8.60
C GLY A 114 3.11 6.65 8.10
N ASP A 115 3.61 5.71 8.91
CA ASP A 115 4.56 4.72 8.42
C ASP A 115 3.86 3.65 7.60
N LEU A 116 4.51 3.19 6.53
CA LEU A 116 4.10 2.04 5.74
C LEU A 116 4.51 0.74 6.43
N VAL A 117 3.59 -0.20 6.54
CA VAL A 117 3.87 -1.59 6.89
C VAL A 117 3.56 -2.45 5.68
N VAL A 118 4.53 -3.25 5.24
CA VAL A 118 4.42 -4.09 4.05
C VAL A 118 4.81 -5.52 4.40
N ALA A 119 3.96 -6.46 4.00
CA ALA A 119 4.30 -7.87 3.94
C ALA A 119 4.71 -8.22 2.51
N TYR A 120 5.83 -8.92 2.37
CA TYR A 120 6.31 -9.39 1.08
C TYR A 120 6.95 -10.77 1.20
N SER A 121 6.94 -11.52 0.10
CA SER A 121 7.66 -12.78 -0.04
C SER A 121 8.86 -12.60 -0.98
N SER A 122 9.75 -13.59 -1.01
CA SER A 122 10.86 -13.62 -1.99
C SER A 122 10.39 -14.01 -3.40
N TYR A 123 9.24 -14.68 -3.51
CA TYR A 123 8.63 -15.13 -4.76
C TYR A 123 7.13 -15.39 -4.56
N SER A 124 6.37 -15.48 -5.64
CA SER A 124 4.92 -15.71 -5.60
C SER A 124 4.57 -17.03 -4.91
N ASN A 125 3.50 -17.05 -4.11
CA ASN A 125 3.01 -18.22 -3.36
C ASN A 125 3.96 -18.80 -2.31
N ALA A 126 5.00 -18.06 -1.91
CA ALA A 126 5.84 -18.49 -0.78
C ALA A 126 5.02 -18.58 0.51
N THR A 127 5.30 -19.60 1.32
CA THR A 127 4.68 -19.77 2.63
C THR A 127 5.38 -18.97 3.73
N GLN A 128 6.62 -18.51 3.48
CA GLN A 128 7.34 -17.59 4.34
C GLN A 128 7.26 -16.18 3.79
N ASN A 129 6.78 -15.26 4.63
CA ASN A 129 6.67 -13.84 4.34
C ASN A 129 7.56 -13.04 5.29
N THR A 130 7.92 -11.83 4.88
CA THR A 130 8.62 -10.84 5.69
C THR A 130 7.72 -9.64 5.89
N VAL A 131 7.59 -9.17 7.13
CA VAL A 131 6.88 -7.94 7.47
C VAL A 131 7.91 -6.87 7.81
N ALA A 132 7.84 -5.74 7.11
CA ALA A 132 8.72 -4.60 7.30
C ALA A 132 7.90 -3.33 7.58
N ARG A 133 8.40 -2.51 8.50
CA ARG A 133 7.91 -1.14 8.74
C ARG A 133 8.88 -0.16 8.12
N ILE A 134 8.39 0.75 7.28
CA ILE A 134 9.16 1.74 6.56
C ILE A 134 8.70 3.11 7.03
N THR A 135 9.59 3.87 7.65
CA THR A 135 9.27 5.22 8.16
C THR A 135 9.23 6.26 7.05
N ALA A 136 8.62 7.42 7.29
CA ALA A 136 8.49 8.49 6.29
C ALA A 136 9.83 8.92 5.65
N GLY A 137 10.96 8.72 6.33
CA GLY A 137 12.31 8.96 5.79
C GLY A 137 12.90 7.82 4.95
N GLY A 138 12.15 6.79 4.60
CA GLY A 138 12.66 5.62 3.84
C GLY A 138 13.41 4.58 4.68
N LYS A 139 13.63 4.84 5.98
CA LYS A 139 14.29 3.84 6.85
C LYS A 139 13.40 2.61 7.05
N VAL A 140 13.89 1.47 6.57
CA VAL A 140 13.36 0.14 6.86
C VAL A 140 13.78 -0.24 8.27
N GLN A 141 12.80 -0.41 9.16
CA GLN A 141 13.03 -0.94 10.51
C GLN A 141 13.34 -2.43 10.45
N LYS A 142 13.90 -2.99 11.53
CA LYS A 142 14.25 -4.42 11.59
C LYS A 142 13.03 -5.28 11.21
N PRO A 143 13.07 -5.98 10.06
CA PRO A 143 11.95 -6.80 9.63
C PRO A 143 11.89 -8.11 10.42
N PHE A 144 10.75 -8.79 10.37
CA PHE A 144 10.58 -10.12 10.94
C PHE A 144 9.83 -11.04 9.98
N THR A 145 10.03 -12.34 10.14
CA THR A 145 9.38 -13.35 9.29
C THR A 145 8.08 -13.84 9.89
N VAL A 146 7.16 -14.20 8.99
CA VAL A 146 5.83 -14.71 9.32
C VAL A 146 5.57 -15.92 8.43
N GLN A 147 5.10 -17.01 9.03
CA GLN A 147 4.77 -18.25 8.32
C GLN A 147 3.26 -18.33 8.03
N GLY A 148 2.91 -18.76 6.83
CA GLY A 148 1.54 -18.89 6.31
C GLY A 148 1.25 -17.91 5.18
N ALA A 149 0.23 -18.24 4.37
CA ALA A 149 -0.25 -17.37 3.30
C ALA A 149 -1.05 -16.19 3.90
N ILE A 150 -0.55 -14.98 3.67
CA ILE A 150 -1.18 -13.74 4.16
C ILE A 150 -2.29 -13.33 3.19
N LYS A 151 -3.49 -13.08 3.71
CA LYS A 151 -4.63 -12.54 2.96
C LYS A 151 -4.70 -11.03 3.02
N ASP A 152 -4.41 -10.48 4.20
CA ASP A 152 -4.48 -9.06 4.48
C ASP A 152 -3.64 -8.72 5.72
N LEU A 153 -3.28 -7.44 5.89
CA LEU A 153 -2.68 -6.94 7.11
C LEU A 153 -3.20 -5.55 7.42
N SER A 154 -3.25 -5.20 8.71
CA SER A 154 -3.53 -3.83 9.12
C SER A 154 -2.69 -3.42 10.32
N ALA A 155 -2.13 -2.21 10.25
CA ALA A 155 -1.16 -1.69 11.20
C ALA A 155 -1.75 -0.57 12.07
N SER A 156 -1.53 -0.67 13.39
CA SER A 156 -1.93 0.39 14.32
C SER A 156 -0.89 0.56 15.42
N GLY A 157 -0.37 1.78 15.55
CA GLY A 157 0.69 2.11 16.51
C GLY A 157 1.92 1.22 16.35
N SER A 158 2.25 0.45 17.39
CA SER A 158 3.42 -0.45 17.41
C SER A 158 3.09 -1.89 17.03
N ARG A 159 1.91 -2.14 16.46
CA ARG A 159 1.39 -3.48 16.18
C ARG A 159 0.91 -3.61 14.74
N VAL A 160 0.90 -4.85 14.27
CA VAL A 160 0.28 -5.23 12.99
C VAL A 160 -0.54 -6.49 13.21
N ALA A 161 -1.79 -6.46 12.78
CA ALA A 161 -2.63 -7.63 12.65
C ALA A 161 -2.42 -8.23 11.25
N VAL A 162 -2.28 -9.55 11.17
CA VAL A 162 -2.09 -10.29 9.94
C VAL A 162 -3.18 -11.35 9.84
N LEU A 163 -3.93 -11.31 8.75
CA LEU A 163 -4.99 -12.25 8.43
C LEU A 163 -4.43 -13.41 7.59
N PHE A 164 -4.65 -14.63 8.06
CA PHE A 164 -4.46 -15.87 7.31
C PHE A 164 -5.82 -16.50 7.00
N ALA A 165 -5.82 -17.68 6.37
CA ALA A 165 -7.06 -18.39 6.03
C ALA A 165 -7.91 -18.80 7.26
N ASP A 166 -7.25 -19.20 8.35
CA ASP A 166 -7.88 -19.82 9.53
C ASP A 166 -7.61 -19.06 10.84
N LYS A 167 -6.79 -18.01 10.81
CA LYS A 167 -6.49 -17.20 12.01
C LYS A 167 -6.10 -15.77 11.70
N ILE A 168 -6.22 -14.94 12.72
CA ILE A 168 -5.66 -13.60 12.79
C ILE A 168 -4.58 -13.61 13.87
N LYS A 169 -3.38 -13.12 13.56
CA LYS A 169 -2.31 -12.92 14.56
C LYS A 169 -1.92 -11.46 14.65
N ILE A 170 -1.75 -10.97 15.86
CA ILE A 170 -1.25 -9.62 16.12
C ILE A 170 0.21 -9.72 16.54
N TYR A 171 1.09 -9.01 15.84
CA TYR A 171 2.52 -8.99 16.07
C TYR A 171 2.96 -7.62 16.59
N LYS A 172 4.02 -7.58 17.40
CA LYS A 172 4.77 -6.35 17.66
C LYS A 172 5.65 -6.03 16.46
N LEU A 173 5.59 -4.78 15.98
CA LEU A 173 6.43 -4.33 14.87
C LEU A 173 7.92 -4.21 15.23
N SER A 174 8.28 -4.22 16.51
CA SER A 174 9.66 -4.09 16.98
C SER A 174 10.50 -5.36 16.81
N ASP A 175 9.87 -6.52 16.95
CA ASP A 175 10.57 -7.81 17.04
C ASP A 175 9.82 -9.00 16.43
N GLY A 176 8.57 -8.81 15.98
CA GLY A 176 7.75 -9.89 15.43
C GLY A 176 7.20 -10.86 16.47
N SER A 177 7.24 -10.54 17.77
CA SER A 177 6.61 -11.36 18.80
C SER A 177 5.09 -11.31 18.67
N VAL A 178 4.43 -12.48 18.79
CA VAL A 178 2.98 -12.60 18.75
C VAL A 178 2.41 -12.11 20.09
N VAL A 179 1.46 -11.17 20.02
CA VAL A 179 0.74 -10.60 21.16
C VAL A 179 -0.62 -11.26 21.35
N HIS A 180 -1.26 -11.64 20.24
CA HIS A 180 -2.59 -12.24 20.27
C HIS A 180 -2.80 -13.13 19.05
N THR A 181 -3.60 -14.18 19.21
CA THR A 181 -4.11 -15.03 18.13
C THR A 181 -5.59 -15.22 18.32
N ALA A 182 -6.36 -15.07 17.26
CA ALA A 182 -7.78 -15.37 17.21
C ALA A 182 -8.07 -16.29 16.03
N ASP A 183 -8.88 -17.31 16.24
CA ASP A 183 -9.34 -18.17 15.14
C ASP A 183 -10.30 -17.41 14.24
N CYS A 184 -10.24 -17.71 12.95
CA CYS A 184 -11.20 -17.22 11.97
C CYS A 184 -11.49 -18.28 10.93
N THR A 185 -12.36 -17.94 9.99
CA THR A 185 -12.67 -18.80 8.85
C THR A 185 -12.28 -18.09 7.57
N ASP A 186 -12.15 -18.83 6.48
CA ASP A 186 -11.76 -18.27 5.19
C ASP A 186 -12.79 -17.24 4.63
N ALA A 187 -13.97 -17.16 5.25
CA ALA A 187 -14.97 -16.13 4.98
C ALA A 187 -14.53 -14.71 5.39
N VAL A 188 -13.52 -14.55 6.26
CA VAL A 188 -12.94 -13.22 6.55
C VAL A 188 -12.09 -12.79 5.37
N ARG A 189 -12.40 -11.62 4.80
CA ARG A 189 -11.78 -11.11 3.55
C ARG A 189 -10.72 -10.05 3.81
N SER A 190 -10.94 -9.20 4.79
CA SER A 190 -10.01 -8.14 5.19
C SER A 190 -10.15 -7.83 6.68
N ILE A 191 -9.15 -7.13 7.21
CA ILE A 191 -9.09 -6.68 8.59
C ILE A 191 -8.72 -5.20 8.66
N THR A 192 -9.17 -4.53 9.71
CA THR A 192 -8.73 -3.17 10.03
C THR A 192 -8.41 -3.09 11.50
N MET A 193 -7.21 -2.62 11.82
CA MET A 193 -6.76 -2.46 13.19
C MET A 193 -6.90 -1.00 13.62
N MET A 194 -7.68 -0.76 14.67
CA MET A 194 -7.81 0.56 15.31
C MET A 194 -7.41 0.45 16.78
N SER A 195 -6.30 1.10 17.14
CA SER A 195 -5.69 0.97 18.46
C SER A 195 -5.36 -0.50 18.75
N SER A 196 -5.97 -1.11 19.77
CA SER A 196 -5.79 -2.51 20.14
C SER A 196 -6.82 -3.46 19.54
N ASN A 197 -7.83 -2.95 18.82
CA ASN A 197 -8.95 -3.74 18.33
C ASN A 197 -8.77 -4.09 16.85
N VAL A 198 -9.14 -5.31 16.48
CA VAL A 198 -9.19 -5.77 15.09
C VAL A 198 -10.64 -5.93 14.68
N PHE A 199 -11.03 -5.21 13.64
CA PHE A 199 -12.33 -5.31 13.00
C PHE A 199 -12.18 -6.21 11.77
N VAL A 200 -13.14 -7.10 11.56
CA VAL A 200 -13.11 -8.09 10.48
C VAL A 200 -14.22 -7.78 9.49
N GLN A 201 -13.88 -7.75 8.19
CA GLN A 201 -14.88 -7.76 7.13
C GLN A 201 -15.05 -9.18 6.62
N ARG A 202 -16.30 -9.68 6.63
CA ARG A 202 -16.66 -11.00 6.13
C ARG A 202 -17.30 -10.89 4.76
N GLN A 203 -17.15 -11.95 3.96
CA GLN A 203 -17.87 -12.09 2.70
C GLN A 203 -19.38 -12.05 2.92
N SER A 204 -20.10 -11.35 2.05
CA SER A 204 -21.56 -11.49 1.94
C SER A 204 -21.87 -12.83 1.29
N VAL A 205 -22.54 -13.73 2.03
CA VAL A 205 -22.95 -15.06 1.55
C VAL A 205 -24.39 -14.98 1.05
N ILE A 206 -24.65 -15.54 -0.15
CA ILE A 206 -25.99 -15.83 -0.66
C ILE A 206 -26.02 -17.32 -0.95
N GLU A 207 -26.86 -18.06 -0.24
CA GLU A 207 -27.03 -19.50 -0.40
C GLU A 207 -28.45 -19.81 -0.88
N LYS A 208 -28.58 -20.78 -1.79
CA LYS A 208 -29.87 -21.35 -2.18
C LYS A 208 -30.16 -22.52 -1.24
N GLU A 209 -31.20 -22.37 -0.42
CA GLU A 209 -31.81 -23.49 0.30
C GLU A 209 -32.79 -24.20 -0.65
N GLU A 210 -32.62 -25.52 -0.83
CA GLU A 210 -33.62 -26.31 -1.54
C GLU A 210 -34.72 -26.71 -0.56
N THR A 211 -35.89 -26.06 -0.66
CA THR A 211 -37.10 -26.54 0.01
C THR A 211 -37.48 -27.88 -0.59
N LYS A 212 -37.40 -28.94 0.21
CA LYS A 212 -37.97 -30.25 -0.16
C LYS A 212 -39.44 -30.05 -0.50
N SER A 213 -39.79 -30.39 -1.74
CA SER A 213 -41.16 -30.53 -2.24
C SER A 213 -41.84 -31.78 -1.66
#